data_AF-A0A2I0HDT7-F1
#
_entry.id   AF-A0A2I0HDT7-F1
#
_cell.length_a   1.000
_cell.length_b   1.000
_cell.length_c   1.000
_cell.angle_alpha   90.00
_cell.angle_beta   90.00
_cell.angle_gamma   90.00
#
_symmetry.space_group_name_H-M   'P 1'
#
loop_
_entity.id
_entity.type
_entity.pdbx_description
1 polymer ?
#
loop_
_entity_poly.entity_id
_entity_poly.type
_entity_poly.pdbx_seq_one_letter_code
_entity_poly.pdbx_strand_id
1 'polypeptide(L)'
;MYPQVPGHEIVGVVEEVGSKVTNFKVGDRVGVGCLVGSCGSCDSCSSDFENYCPKFIPTYNSIYHDGTMNYGGYSDIMVADEHFV
;
A
#
# COMPACT_ATOMS: atom_id res chain seq x y z
N MET A 1 11.15 -6.55 12.17
CA MET A 1 12.44 -6.69 11.45
C MET A 1 13.06 -5.30 11.40
N TYR A 2 14.36 -5.21 11.65
CA TYR A 2 15.10 -3.95 11.56
C TYR A 2 16.10 -4.02 10.39
N PRO A 3 16.46 -2.89 9.77
CA PRO A 3 15.99 -1.51 10.03
C PRO A 3 14.51 -1.31 9.67
N GLN A 4 13.89 -0.27 10.22
CA GLN A 4 12.45 0.01 10.03
C GLN A 4 12.21 1.52 9.91
N VAL A 5 11.29 1.88 9.02
CA VAL A 5 10.70 3.22 8.88
C VAL A 5 9.20 3.08 9.17
N PRO A 6 8.68 3.60 10.29
CA PRO A 6 7.25 3.56 10.60
C PRO A 6 6.40 4.54 9.76
N GLY A 7 5.13 4.70 10.13
CA GLY A 7 4.18 5.62 9.50
C GLY A 7 3.18 4.89 8.59
N HIS A 8 1.89 4.96 8.93
CA HIS A 8 0.80 4.31 8.18
C HIS A 8 -0.46 5.20 8.05
N GLU A 9 -0.30 6.50 8.29
CA GLU A 9 -1.33 7.53 8.09
C GLU A 9 -0.77 8.53 7.07
N ILE A 10 -0.53 8.05 5.85
CA ILE A 10 0.15 8.83 4.81
C ILE A 10 -0.87 9.64 4.02
N VAL A 11 -0.57 10.91 3.75
CA VAL A 11 -1.28 11.74 2.79
C VAL A 11 -0.25 12.44 1.91
N GLY A 12 -0.50 12.46 0.59
CA GLY A 12 0.42 13.04 -0.38
C GLY A 12 -0.26 13.51 -1.65
N VAL A 13 0.55 13.78 -2.67
CA VAL A 13 0.11 14.13 -4.01
C VAL A 13 0.71 13.12 -4.98
N VAL A 14 -0.10 12.58 -5.89
CA VAL A 14 0.36 11.62 -6.90
C VAL A 14 1.35 12.29 -7.85
N GLU A 15 2.58 11.77 -7.89
CA GLU A 15 3.65 12.23 -8.80
C GLU A 15 3.73 11.39 -10.08
N GLU A 16 3.49 10.08 -9.98
CA GLU A 16 3.49 9.13 -11.10
C GLU A 16 2.40 8.07 -10.91
N VAL A 17 1.88 7.53 -12.02
CA VAL A 17 0.95 6.39 -12.01
C VAL A 17 1.40 5.32 -13.01
N GLY A 18 1.15 4.05 -12.67
CA GLY A 18 1.40 2.94 -13.58
C GLY A 18 0.51 2.99 -14.82
N SER A 19 0.94 2.37 -15.92
CA SER A 19 0.26 2.47 -17.22
C SER A 19 -1.16 1.89 -17.28
N LYS A 20 -1.56 1.09 -16.27
CA LYS A 20 -2.90 0.50 -16.15
C LYS A 20 -3.77 1.14 -15.08
N VAL A 21 -3.23 2.07 -14.29
CA VAL A 21 -3.97 2.77 -13.24
C VAL A 21 -5.01 3.67 -13.88
N THR A 22 -6.25 3.57 -13.42
CA THR A 22 -7.37 4.40 -13.93
C THR A 22 -8.06 5.20 -12.86
N ASN A 23 -7.87 4.86 -11.59
CA ASN A 23 -8.58 5.50 -10.47
C ASN A 23 -7.95 6.84 -10.06
N PHE A 24 -6.68 7.06 -10.38
CA PHE A 24 -5.91 8.25 -10.01
C PHE A 24 -5.16 8.85 -11.19
N LYS A 25 -4.80 10.12 -11.06
CA LYS A 25 -3.93 10.85 -11.99
C LYS A 25 -2.94 11.74 -11.22
N VAL A 26 -1.85 12.11 -11.88
CA VAL A 26 -0.85 13.05 -11.35
C VAL A 26 -1.53 14.34 -10.86
N GLY A 27 -1.16 14.76 -9.65
CA GLY A 27 -1.72 15.94 -8.97
C GLY A 27 -2.90 15.66 -8.03
N ASP A 28 -3.47 14.45 -8.04
CA ASP A 28 -4.51 14.09 -7.08
C ASP A 28 -3.97 13.99 -5.66
N ARG A 29 -4.77 14.39 -4.67
CA ARG A 29 -4.48 14.19 -3.25
C ARG A 29 -5.00 12.82 -2.84
N VAL A 30 -4.13 11.99 -2.30
CA VAL A 30 -4.41 10.58 -1.96
C VAL A 30 -3.89 10.24 -0.57
N GLY A 31 -4.32 9.11 -0.03
CA GLY A 31 -3.85 8.65 1.28
C GLY A 31 -3.62 7.15 1.32
N VAL A 32 -2.53 6.72 1.94
CA VAL A 32 -2.24 5.29 2.13
C VAL A 32 -2.37 4.96 3.61
N GLY A 33 -3.16 3.93 3.90
CA GLY A 33 -3.47 3.49 5.25
C GLY A 33 -2.46 2.47 5.79
N CYS A 34 -2.99 1.54 6.60
CA CYS A 34 -2.22 0.48 7.28
C CYS A 34 -1.88 -0.74 6.42
N LEU A 35 -2.45 -0.83 5.22
CA LEU A 35 -2.33 -1.95 4.31
C LEU A 35 -1.80 -1.45 2.97
N VAL A 36 -0.87 -2.20 2.39
CA VAL A 36 -0.34 -1.96 1.04
C VAL A 36 -0.51 -3.17 0.12
N GLY A 37 -1.07 -4.27 0.63
CA GLY A 37 -1.27 -5.49 -0.14
C GLY A 37 -2.13 -6.53 0.57
N SER A 38 -2.61 -7.50 -0.20
CA SER A 38 -3.33 -8.68 0.26
C SER A 38 -3.14 -9.82 -0.75
N CYS A 39 -3.80 -10.98 -0.58
CA CYS A 39 -3.73 -12.02 -1.60
C CYS A 39 -4.63 -11.79 -2.82
N GLY A 40 -5.60 -10.86 -2.73
CA GLY A 40 -6.53 -10.53 -3.82
C GLY A 40 -7.50 -11.64 -4.26
N SER A 41 -7.49 -12.80 -3.60
CA SER A 41 -8.17 -14.00 -4.12
C SER A 41 -8.90 -14.86 -3.07
N CYS A 42 -8.85 -14.50 -1.78
CA CYS A 42 -9.60 -15.21 -0.74
C CYS A 42 -10.98 -14.58 -0.54
N ASP A 43 -11.88 -15.29 0.12
CA ASP A 43 -13.27 -14.82 0.37
C ASP A 43 -13.32 -13.41 0.98
N SER A 44 -12.43 -13.10 1.92
CA SER A 44 -12.33 -11.76 2.49
C SER A 44 -11.93 -10.70 1.45
N CYS A 45 -10.91 -10.96 0.61
CA CYS A 45 -10.52 -10.01 -0.44
C CYS A 45 -11.62 -9.85 -1.49
N SER A 46 -12.32 -10.93 -1.86
CA SER A 46 -13.44 -10.88 -2.81
C SER A 46 -14.68 -10.19 -2.25
N SER A 47 -14.69 -9.85 -0.96
CA SER A 47 -15.77 -9.17 -0.25
C SER A 47 -15.33 -7.80 0.30
N ASP A 48 -14.27 -7.20 -0.25
CA ASP A 48 -13.72 -5.89 0.16
C ASP A 48 -13.31 -5.84 1.65
N PHE A 49 -12.87 -6.99 2.17
CA PHE A 49 -12.43 -7.22 3.55
C PHE A 49 -10.95 -7.63 3.59
N GLU A 50 -10.08 -6.93 2.85
CA GLU A 50 -8.65 -7.22 2.75
C GLU A 50 -7.94 -7.15 4.11
N ASN A 51 -8.46 -6.36 5.04
CA ASN A 51 -7.99 -6.28 6.42
C ASN A 51 -8.17 -7.61 7.19
N TYR A 52 -9.03 -8.50 6.72
CA TYR A 52 -9.21 -9.86 7.25
C TYR A 52 -8.49 -10.93 6.41
N CYS A 53 -7.78 -10.54 5.34
CA CYS A 53 -7.01 -11.47 4.54
C CYS A 53 -5.90 -12.13 5.39
N PRO A 54 -5.77 -13.48 5.40
CA PRO A 54 -4.68 -14.14 6.13
C PRO A 54 -3.27 -13.79 5.64
N LYS A 55 -3.17 -13.13 4.47
CA LYS A 55 -1.94 -12.70 3.82
C LYS A 55 -1.93 -11.18 3.56
N PHE A 56 -2.61 -10.40 4.40
CA PHE A 56 -2.53 -8.95 4.31
C PHE A 56 -1.08 -8.49 4.52
N ILE A 57 -0.70 -7.39 3.86
CA ILE A 57 0.64 -6.82 3.92
C ILE A 57 0.56 -5.44 4.56
N PRO A 58 1.09 -5.26 5.79
CA PRO A 58 1.15 -3.96 6.44
C PRO A 58 2.06 -2.97 5.71
N THR A 59 1.77 -1.67 5.84
CA THR A 59 2.54 -0.56 5.20
C THR A 59 4.03 -0.50 5.55
N TYR A 60 4.43 -1.04 6.71
CA TYR A 60 5.84 -1.13 7.07
C TYR A 60 6.11 -2.39 7.90
N ASN A 61 7.40 -2.73 8.05
CA ASN A 61 7.84 -3.88 8.86
C ASN A 61 7.20 -5.20 8.38
N SER A 62 7.05 -5.32 7.07
CA SER A 62 6.49 -6.47 6.38
C SER A 62 7.26 -6.70 5.07
N ILE A 63 7.08 -7.86 4.46
CA ILE A 63 7.69 -8.18 3.17
C ILE A 63 6.64 -8.03 2.07
N TYR A 64 6.94 -7.26 1.03
CA TYR A 64 6.06 -7.10 -0.12
C TYR A 64 6.12 -8.33 -1.05
N HIS A 65 5.26 -8.36 -2.07
CA HIS A 65 5.17 -9.50 -3.00
C HIS A 65 6.47 -9.82 -3.74
N ASP A 66 7.34 -8.83 -3.94
CA ASP A 66 8.64 -8.95 -4.60
C ASP A 66 9.78 -9.40 -3.65
N GLY A 67 9.48 -9.62 -2.37
CA GLY A 67 10.45 -10.03 -1.36
C GLY A 67 11.19 -8.87 -0.68
N THR A 68 10.88 -7.62 -1.02
CA THR A 68 11.52 -6.44 -0.40
C THR A 68 10.83 -6.04 0.92
N MET A 69 11.58 -5.34 1.77
CA MET A 69 11.05 -4.79 3.04
C MET A 69 10.20 -3.54 2.77
N ASN A 70 9.01 -3.50 3.33
CA ASN A 70 8.17 -2.30 3.32
C ASN A 70 8.62 -1.28 4.37
N TYR A 71 8.72 -0.04 3.92
CA TYR A 71 9.03 1.15 4.70
C TYR A 71 7.85 2.11 4.63
N GLY A 72 7.46 2.65 5.79
CA GLY A 72 6.26 3.47 5.93
C GLY A 72 6.49 4.95 5.64
N GLY A 73 5.48 5.75 5.91
CA GLY A 73 5.40 7.16 5.52
C GLY A 73 6.30 8.15 6.27
N TYR A 74 7.19 7.71 7.15
CA TYR A 74 8.24 8.58 7.69
C TYR A 74 9.39 8.73 6.66
N SER A 75 9.01 9.03 5.41
CA SER A 75 9.81 9.17 4.22
C SER A 75 9.26 10.31 3.35
N ASP A 76 10.00 10.72 2.32
CA ASP A 76 9.60 11.74 1.36
C ASP A 76 8.76 11.19 0.20
N ILE A 77 9.00 9.93 -0.19
CA ILE A 77 8.34 9.26 -1.33
C ILE A 77 7.71 7.94 -0.88
N MET A 78 6.60 7.57 -1.52
CA MET A 78 5.91 6.29 -1.35
C MET A 78 5.40 5.77 -2.71
N VAL A 79 5.46 4.45 -2.88
CA VAL A 79 4.82 3.74 -4.00
C VAL A 79 3.88 2.70 -3.40
N ALA A 80 2.63 2.67 -3.84
CA ALA A 80 1.60 1.73 -3.39
C ALA A 80 0.75 1.27 -4.57
N ASP A 81 0.18 0.07 -4.47
CA ASP A 81 -0.80 -0.43 -5.43
C ASP A 81 -2.09 0.40 -5.36
N GLU A 82 -2.71 0.71 -6.51
CA GLU A 82 -3.85 1.62 -6.59
C GLU A 82 -5.06 1.14 -5.77
N HIS A 83 -5.19 -0.15 -5.48
CA HIS A 83 -6.27 -0.68 -4.65
C HIS A 83 -6.17 -0.27 -3.18
N PHE A 84 -4.99 0.18 -2.73
CA PHE A 84 -4.69 0.53 -1.33
C PHE A 84 -4.38 2.03 -1.14
N VAL A 85 -4.80 2.88 -2.09
CA VAL A 85 -4.55 4.34 -2.17
C VAL A 85 -5.86 5.14 -2.08
#